data_AF-A0A522RIT3-F1
#
_entry.id   AF-A0A522RIT3-F1
#
_cell.length_a   1.000
_cell.length_b   1.000
_cell.length_c   1.000
_cell.angle_alpha   90.00
_cell.angle_beta   90.00
_cell.angle_gamma   90.00
#
_symmetry.space_group_name_H-M   'P 1'
#
loop_
_entity.id
_entity.type
_entity.pdbx_description
1 polymer ?
#
loop_
_entity_poly.entity_id
_entity_poly.type
_entity_poly.pdbx_seq_one_letter_code
_entity_poly.pdbx_strand_id
1 'polypeptide(L)'
;MDIHLTNNVQAESLKLLFEAVFRHATMGILITDQQGKIILVNQFALKEFGYDEAELIGKSVEQLIPQRFHEHHVDYRKTYHHHAETRAMGAGRDLFGLRKDSSE
;
A
#
# COMPACT_ATOMS: atom_id res chain seq x y z
N MET A 1 40.64 -13.65 -5.57
CA MET A 1 39.70 -14.71 -5.15
C MET A 1 38.55 -13.99 -4.49
N ASP A 2 37.70 -13.43 -5.35
CA ASP A 2 36.69 -12.43 -5.01
C ASP A 2 35.35 -13.14 -4.94
N ILE A 3 34.86 -13.38 -3.73
CA ILE A 3 33.56 -14.03 -3.49
C ILE A 3 32.64 -13.17 -2.62
N HIS A 4 33.03 -11.93 -2.31
CA HIS A 4 32.25 -11.04 -1.43
C HIS A 4 31.59 -9.83 -2.13
N LEU A 5 31.85 -9.60 -3.43
CA LEU A 5 31.26 -8.46 -4.16
C LEU A 5 29.88 -8.74 -4.78
N THR A 6 29.49 -10.00 -4.92
CA THR A 6 28.29 -10.40 -5.70
C THR A 6 26.96 -10.11 -5.00
N ASN A 7 26.93 -10.14 -3.66
CA ASN A 7 25.70 -9.92 -2.90
C ASN A 7 25.21 -8.46 -2.93
N ASN A 8 26.13 -7.49 -2.96
CA ASN A 8 25.77 -6.08 -2.86
C ASN A 8 25.20 -5.55 -4.19
N VAL A 9 25.80 -5.98 -5.31
CA VAL A 9 25.34 -5.60 -6.66
C VAL A 9 23.94 -6.13 -6.94
N GLN A 10 23.62 -7.34 -6.48
CA GLN A 10 22.30 -7.94 -6.68
C GLN A 10 21.22 -7.27 -5.81
N ALA A 11 21.55 -6.88 -4.57
CA ALA A 11 20.67 -6.12 -3.70
C ALA A 11 20.40 -4.70 -4.24
N GLU A 12 21.43 -4.01 -4.74
CA GLU A 12 21.29 -2.70 -5.40
C GLU A 12 20.43 -2.78 -6.66
N SER A 13 20.63 -3.81 -7.49
CA SER A 13 19.82 -4.04 -8.69
C SER A 13 18.35 -4.28 -8.36
N LEU A 14 18.07 -5.07 -7.31
CA LEU A 14 16.71 -5.32 -6.85
C LEU A 14 16.06 -4.04 -6.29
N LYS A 15 16.81 -3.24 -5.54
CA LYS A 15 16.34 -1.96 -5.02
C LYS A 15 15.96 -1.01 -6.16
N LEU A 16 16.82 -0.91 -7.18
CA LEU A 16 16.56 -0.06 -8.35
C LEU A 16 15.31 -0.52 -9.11
N LEU A 17 15.16 -1.83 -9.31
CA LEU A 17 13.97 -2.40 -9.95
C LEU A 17 12.70 -2.13 -9.13
N PHE A 18 12.77 -2.32 -7.80
CA PHE A 18 11.65 -2.01 -6.91
C PHE A 18 11.26 -0.53 -7.01
N GLU A 19 12.21 0.39 -6.90
CA GLU A 19 11.93 1.82 -7.02
C GLU A 19 11.33 2.18 -8.38
N ALA A 20 11.86 1.60 -9.46
CA ALA A 20 11.35 1.85 -10.80
C ALA A 20 9.89 1.40 -10.95
N VAL A 21 9.57 0.17 -10.54
CA VAL A 21 8.21 -0.38 -10.65
C VAL A 21 7.27 0.34 -9.68
N PHE A 22 7.68 0.53 -8.43
CA PHE A 22 6.83 1.13 -7.40
C PHE A 22 6.50 2.59 -7.72
N ARG A 23 7.50 3.41 -8.06
CA ARG A 23 7.34 4.85 -8.31
C ARG A 23 6.59 5.14 -9.62
N HIS A 24 6.82 4.34 -10.66
CA HIS A 24 6.27 4.58 -12.00
C HIS A 24 5.08 3.70 -12.36
N ALA A 25 4.57 2.89 -11.44
CA ALA A 25 3.33 2.14 -11.65
C ALA A 25 2.18 3.07 -12.03
N THR A 26 1.39 2.65 -13.02
CA THR A 26 0.17 3.33 -13.46
C THR A 26 -1.06 2.99 -12.59
N MET A 27 -0.81 2.41 -11.41
CA MET A 27 -1.82 2.07 -10.42
C MET A 27 -1.36 2.50 -9.04
N GLY A 28 -2.31 2.78 -8.15
CA GLY A 28 -2.03 3.14 -6.78
C GLY A 28 -1.52 1.93 -5.99
N ILE A 29 -0.37 2.09 -5.33
CA ILE A 29 0.22 1.05 -4.48
C ILE A 29 0.42 1.64 -3.09
N LEU A 30 -0.12 0.94 -2.09
CA LEU A 30 0.12 1.18 -0.68
C LEU A 30 0.60 -0.10 -0.02
N ILE A 31 1.56 0.03 0.89
CA ILE A 31 2.04 -1.07 1.72
C ILE A 31 1.78 -0.67 3.16
N THR A 32 1.24 -1.61 3.95
CA THR A 32 0.94 -1.39 5.36
C THR A 32 1.69 -2.38 6.25
N ASP A 33 1.94 -1.98 7.50
CA ASP A 33 2.33 -2.93 8.55
C ASP A 33 1.14 -3.79 9.00
N GLN A 34 1.40 -4.70 9.96
CA GLN A 34 0.38 -5.60 10.49
C GLN A 34 -0.78 -4.88 11.21
N GLN A 35 -0.54 -3.67 11.71
CA GLN A 35 -1.58 -2.85 12.34
C GLN A 35 -2.36 -2.04 11.30
N GLY A 36 -1.91 -2.02 10.05
CA GLY A 36 -2.52 -1.27 8.95
C GLY A 36 -1.98 0.13 8.80
N LYS A 37 -0.84 0.46 9.42
CA LYS A 37 -0.20 1.75 9.20
C LYS A 37 0.49 1.72 7.86
N ILE A 38 0.28 2.76 7.06
CA ILE A 38 0.93 2.91 5.75
C ILE A 38 2.43 3.12 5.98
N ILE A 39 3.23 2.24 5.41
CA ILE A 39 4.70 2.31 5.47
C ILE A 39 5.31 2.75 4.14
N LEU A 40 4.61 2.52 3.02
CA LEU A 40 5.00 3.00 1.70
C LEU A 40 3.75 3.35 0.89
N VAL A 41 3.84 4.40 0.08
CA VAL A 41 2.79 4.81 -0.86
C VAL A 41 3.45 5.35 -2.12
N ASN A 42 2.94 4.97 -3.30
CA ASN A 42 3.50 5.46 -4.55
C ASN A 42 2.88 6.79 -5.01
N GLN A 43 3.54 7.46 -5.96
CA GLN A 43 3.08 8.76 -6.45
C GLN A 43 1.69 8.72 -7.08
N PHE A 44 1.33 7.61 -7.73
CA PHE A 44 0.00 7.45 -8.30
C PHE A 44 -1.08 7.49 -7.21
N ALA A 45 -0.94 6.70 -6.14
CA ALA A 45 -1.88 6.71 -5.03
C ALA A 45 -1.97 8.09 -4.34
N LEU A 46 -0.85 8.76 -4.11
CA LEU A 46 -0.83 10.12 -3.55
C LEU A 46 -1.69 11.09 -4.38
N LYS A 47 -1.51 11.06 -5.71
CA LYS A 47 -2.27 11.89 -6.64
C LYS A 47 -3.76 11.54 -6.65
N GLU A 48 -4.09 10.25 -6.69
CA GLU A 48 -5.48 9.80 -6.70
C GLU A 48 -6.19 10.17 -5.40
N PHE A 49 -5.56 10.02 -4.24
CA PHE A 49 -6.19 10.38 -2.96
C PHE A 49 -6.04 11.87 -2.58
N GLY A 50 -5.17 12.62 -3.26
CA GLY A 50 -4.95 14.05 -3.01
C GLY A 50 -4.15 14.36 -1.75
N TYR A 51 -3.30 13.43 -1.29
CA TYR A 51 -2.46 13.60 -0.11
C TYR A 51 -0.98 13.69 -0.48
N ASP A 52 -0.20 14.33 0.40
CA ASP A 52 1.26 14.22 0.39
C ASP A 52 1.72 12.98 1.18
N GLU A 53 2.92 12.49 0.87
CA GLU A 53 3.50 11.30 1.53
C GLU A 53 3.59 11.49 3.05
N ALA A 54 4.05 12.65 3.52
CA ALA A 54 4.19 12.96 4.94
C ALA A 54 2.84 12.95 5.70
N GLU A 55 1.71 13.08 4.99
CA GLU A 55 0.39 13.06 5.58
C GLU A 55 -0.15 11.63 5.76
N LEU A 56 0.36 10.67 4.98
CA LEU A 56 -0.12 9.28 4.97
C LEU A 56 0.82 8.30 5.68
N ILE A 57 2.13 8.51 5.61
CA ILE A 57 3.08 7.59 6.27
C ILE A 57 2.82 7.54 7.78
N GLY A 58 2.69 6.32 8.31
CA GLY A 58 2.37 6.04 9.71
C GLY A 58 0.89 6.19 10.07
N LYS A 59 0.03 6.69 9.16
CA LYS A 59 -1.43 6.71 9.36
C LYS A 59 -2.05 5.36 9.03
N SER A 60 -3.21 5.09 9.61
CA SER A 60 -3.97 3.90 9.27
C SER A 60 -4.56 4.02 7.86
N VAL A 61 -4.55 2.92 7.11
CA VAL A 61 -5.11 2.84 5.76
C VAL A 61 -6.61 3.15 5.71
N GLU A 62 -7.31 3.00 6.84
CA GLU A 62 -8.73 3.36 6.95
C GLU A 62 -8.97 4.86 6.69
N GLN A 63 -7.98 5.74 6.82
CA GLN A 63 -8.09 7.15 6.42
C GLN A 63 -8.47 7.33 4.94
N LEU A 64 -8.19 6.34 4.09
CA LEU A 64 -8.47 6.34 2.66
C LEU A 64 -9.76 5.58 2.31
N ILE A 65 -10.54 5.21 3.32
CA ILE A 65 -11.76 4.42 3.17
C ILE A 65 -12.91 5.21 3.79
N PRO A 66 -14.10 5.24 3.17
CA PRO A 66 -15.25 5.88 3.79
C PRO A 66 -15.56 5.29 5.17
N GLN A 67 -15.91 6.15 6.12
CA GLN A 67 -16.09 5.79 7.53
C GLN A 67 -17.05 4.60 7.73
N ARG A 68 -18.10 4.51 6.89
CA ARG A 68 -19.09 3.43 6.90
C ARG A 68 -18.50 2.03 6.69
N PHE A 69 -17.26 1.92 6.22
CA PHE A 69 -16.59 0.64 5.98
C PHE A 69 -15.42 0.36 6.93
N HIS A 70 -15.08 1.26 7.86
CA HIS A 70 -13.88 1.15 8.70
C HIS A 70 -13.85 -0.13 9.53
N GLU A 71 -14.91 -0.41 10.30
CA GLU A 71 -14.95 -1.57 11.20
C GLU A 71 -14.76 -2.88 10.43
N HIS A 72 -15.54 -3.06 9.37
CA HIS A 72 -15.41 -4.23 8.49
C HIS A 72 -14.02 -4.34 7.86
N HIS A 73 -13.44 -3.22 7.42
CA HIS A 73 -12.11 -3.23 6.83
C HIS A 73 -11.02 -3.64 7.82
N VAL A 74 -11.09 -3.14 9.06
CA VAL A 74 -10.16 -3.55 10.13
C VAL A 74 -10.24 -5.06 10.38
N ASP A 75 -11.44 -5.61 10.47
CA ASP A 75 -11.63 -7.05 10.67
C ASP A 75 -11.13 -7.88 9.48
N TYR A 76 -11.39 -7.41 8.25
CA TYR A 76 -10.87 -8.02 7.04
C TYR A 76 -9.34 -8.06 7.01
N ARG A 77 -8.67 -6.97 7.39
CA ARG A 77 -7.20 -6.93 7.45
C ARG A 77 -6.64 -7.84 8.54
N LYS A 78 -7.22 -7.81 9.75
CA LYS A 78 -6.81 -8.69 10.85
C LYS A 78 -6.93 -10.17 10.46
N THR A 79 -8.05 -10.53 9.85
CA THR A 79 -8.30 -11.90 9.38
C THR A 79 -7.28 -12.32 8.32
N TYR A 80 -7.00 -11.44 7.35
CA TYR A 80 -5.99 -11.71 6.31
C TYR A 80 -4.59 -11.92 6.89
N HIS A 81 -4.20 -11.18 7.92
CA HIS A 81 -2.90 -11.40 8.58
C HIS A 81 -2.84 -12.72 9.36
N HIS A 82 -3.95 -13.16 9.97
CA HIS A 82 -4.01 -14.45 10.64
C HIS A 82 -4.09 -15.63 9.67
N HIS A 83 -4.67 -15.42 8.48
CA HIS A 83 -4.83 -16.45 7.46
C HIS A 83 -4.65 -15.85 6.06
N ALA A 84 -3.39 -15.79 5.61
CA ALA A 84 -3.02 -15.17 4.34
C ALA A 84 -3.42 -16.06 3.15
N GLU A 85 -4.71 -16.07 2.84
CA GLU A 85 -5.26 -16.71 1.65
C GLU A 85 -5.63 -15.66 0.60
N THR A 86 -5.48 -16.03 -0.67
CA THR A 86 -5.96 -15.23 -1.79
C THR A 86 -7.46 -15.04 -1.66
N ARG A 87 -7.87 -13.78 -1.48
CA ARG A 87 -9.27 -13.37 -1.47
C ARG A 87 -9.50 -12.33 -2.55
N ALA A 88 -10.64 -12.42 -3.24
CA ALA A 88 -11.01 -11.37 -4.17
C ALA A 88 -11.32 -10.09 -3.40
N MET A 89 -10.56 -9.03 -3.66
CA MET A 89 -10.75 -7.72 -3.00
C MET A 89 -12.09 -7.06 -3.35
N GLY A 90 -12.74 -7.47 -4.45
CA GLY A 90 -13.97 -6.86 -4.95
C GLY A 90 -14.90 -7.83 -5.68
N ALA A 91 -14.92 -9.13 -5.34
CA ALA A 91 -15.86 -10.07 -5.97
C ALA A 91 -17.32 -9.65 -5.69
N GLY A 92 -17.90 -8.89 -6.63
CA GLY A 92 -19.27 -8.38 -6.58
C GLY A 92 -19.49 -7.18 -5.66
N ARG A 93 -18.45 -6.43 -5.30
CA ARG A 93 -18.57 -5.24 -4.44
C ARG A 93 -17.93 -4.04 -5.11
N ASP A 94 -18.66 -2.93 -5.08
CA ASP A 94 -18.08 -1.63 -5.39
C ASP A 94 -17.06 -1.26 -4.29
N LEU A 95 -15.90 -0.80 -4.72
CA LEU A 95 -14.83 -0.33 -3.84
C LEU A 95 -14.81 1.20 -3.92
N PHE A 96 -14.72 1.82 -2.75
CA PHE A 96 -14.73 3.28 -2.60
C PHE A 96 -13.46 3.73 -1.90
N GLY A 97 -12.88 4.84 -2.39
CA GLY A 97 -11.69 5.43 -1.81
C GLY A 97 -11.98 6.86 -1.36
N LEU A 98 -11.78 7.16 -0.08
CA LEU A 98 -12.00 8.51 0.44
C LEU A 98 -10.78 9.39 0.16
N ARG A 99 -10.98 10.44 -0.64
CA ARG A 99 -9.97 11.45 -0.98
C ARG A 99 -9.87 12.51 0.11
N LYS A 100 -8.77 13.27 0.13
CA LYS A 100 -8.52 14.34 1.12
C LYS A 100 -9.62 15.40 1.15
N ASP A 101 -10.20 15.71 0.00
CA ASP A 101 -11.31 16.66 -0.15
C ASP A 101 -12.68 16.06 0.23
N SER A 102 -12.70 14.85 0.79
CA SER A 102 -13.89 14.08 1.18
C SER A 102 -14.74 13.54 0.02
N SER A 103 -14.25 13.61 -1.22
CA SER A 103 -14.88 12.89 -2.33
C SER A 103 -14.54 11.40 -2.30
N GLU A 104 -15.38 10.58 -2.94
CA GLU A 104 -15.29 9.11 -3.01
C GLU A 104 -15.14 8.59 -4.44
#